data_AF-D7C688-F1
#
_entry.id   AF-D7C688-F1
#
_cell.length_a   1.000
_cell.length_b   1.000
_cell.length_c   1.000
_cell.angle_alpha   90.00
_cell.angle_beta   90.00
_cell.angle_gamma   90.00
#
_symmetry.space_group_name_H-M   'P 1'
#
loop_
_entity.id
_entity.type
_entity.pdbx_description
1 polymer ?
#
loop_
_entity_poly.entity_id
_entity_poly.type
_entity_poly.pdbx_seq_one_letter_code
_entity_poly.pdbx_strand_id
1 'polypeptide(L)'
;MLLLHHIASDGWSVGPLLRDLGRAYQARVAGEPPVWDALPVQYADYTLWQRELLGSQDDAASMTSTQLGYWREVLEGSPEELALPSDRPRPAVGSSQGATVGLSLDAEVHDRRAGGAVVRGRGGRRWA
;
A
#
# COMPACT_ATOMS: atom_id res chain seq x y z
N MET A 1 4.69 17.78 16.47
CA MET A 1 4.35 17.44 15.09
C MET A 1 5.39 16.45 14.58
N LEU A 2 4.96 15.36 13.95
CA LEU A 2 5.85 14.35 13.36
C LEU A 2 5.67 14.37 11.85
N LEU A 3 6.77 14.52 11.11
CA LEU A 3 6.79 14.47 9.65
C LEU A 3 7.58 13.24 9.24
N LEU A 4 6.98 12.40 8.40
CA LEU A 4 7.63 11.23 7.81
C LEU A 4 7.61 11.33 6.29
N HIS A 5 8.71 10.95 5.67
CA HIS A 5 8.76 10.76 4.23
C HIS A 5 8.23 9.36 3.88
N HIS A 6 7.38 9.26 2.86
CA HIS A 6 6.76 7.99 2.44
C HIS A 6 7.76 6.89 2.02
N ILE A 7 9.01 7.25 1.75
CA ILE A 7 10.09 6.27 1.49
C ILE A 7 10.37 5.36 2.71
N ALA A 8 10.06 5.83 3.91
CA ALA A 8 10.33 5.14 5.16
C ALA A 8 9.06 4.69 5.90
N SER A 9 7.87 5.00 5.37
CA SER A 9 6.60 4.70 6.05
C SER A 9 5.42 4.66 5.10
N ASP A 10 4.53 3.71 5.32
CA ASP A 10 3.23 3.58 4.68
C ASP A 10 2.09 3.78 5.69
N GLY A 11 0.84 3.66 5.20
CA GLY A 11 -0.35 3.81 6.05
C GLY A 11 -0.43 2.78 7.18
N TRP A 12 0.20 1.61 7.02
CA TRP A 12 0.22 0.56 8.04
C TRP A 12 1.24 0.84 9.14
N SER A 13 2.38 1.42 8.76
CA SER A 13 3.53 1.69 9.62
C SER A 13 3.27 2.77 10.68
N VAL A 14 2.31 3.67 10.42
CA VAL A 14 1.94 4.74 11.37
C VAL A 14 1.40 4.18 12.69
N GLY A 15 0.60 3.12 12.66
CA GLY A 15 0.02 2.51 13.86
C GLY A 15 1.08 1.98 14.85
N PRO A 16 1.96 1.04 14.42
CA PRO A 16 3.09 0.58 15.22
C PRO A 16 3.98 1.72 15.72
N LEU A 17 4.35 2.67 14.85
CA LEU A 17 5.18 3.82 15.22
C LEU A 17 4.59 4.63 16.39
N LEU A 18 3.29 4.95 16.33
CA LEU A 18 2.64 5.73 17.39
C LEU A 18 2.50 4.93 18.69
N ARG A 19 2.24 3.62 18.60
CA ARG A 19 2.23 2.74 19.78
C ARG A 19 3.62 2.71 20.45
N ASP A 20 4.66 2.52 19.66
CA ASP A 20 6.02 2.40 20.18
C ASP A 20 6.51 3.74 20.74
N LEU A 21 6.17 4.86 20.10
CA LEU A 21 6.41 6.19 20.65
C LEU A 21 5.72 6.40 22.00
N GLY A 22 4.46 5.96 22.12
CA GLY A 22 3.70 6.04 23.37
C GLY A 22 4.32 5.23 24.50
N ARG A 23 4.71 3.97 24.23
CA ARG A 23 5.39 3.11 25.22
C ARG A 23 6.77 3.67 25.59
N ALA A 24 7.52 4.19 24.63
CA ALA A 24 8.80 4.85 24.90
C ALA A 24 8.61 6.06 25.83
N TYR A 25 7.62 6.89 25.54
CA TYR A 25 7.30 8.08 26.33
C TYR A 25 6.95 7.72 27.78
N GLN A 26 6.06 6.75 27.99
CA GLN A 26 5.64 6.32 29.33
C GLN A 26 6.81 5.80 30.18
N ALA A 27 7.67 4.95 29.61
CA ALA A 27 8.85 4.45 30.31
C ALA A 27 9.78 5.59 30.75
N ARG A 28 10.01 6.56 29.86
CA ARG A 28 10.85 7.73 30.15
C ARG A 28 10.25 8.63 31.22
N VAL A 29 8.94 8.82 31.24
CA VAL A 29 8.25 9.56 32.33
C VAL A 29 8.42 8.86 33.68
N ALA A 30 8.44 7.52 33.69
CA ALA A 30 8.68 6.73 34.90
C ALA A 30 10.17 6.65 35.31
N GLY A 31 11.10 7.24 34.55
CA GLY A 31 12.54 7.14 34.80
C GLY A 31 13.15 5.79 34.41
N GLU A 32 12.42 4.99 33.63
CA GLU A 32 12.84 3.65 33.19
C GLU A 32 13.25 3.67 31.70
N PRO A 33 14.16 2.78 31.28
CA PRO A 33 14.41 2.57 29.86
C PRO A 33 13.23 1.84 29.21
N PRO A 34 12.86 2.19 27.97
CA PRO A 34 11.86 1.43 27.25
C PRO A 34 12.40 0.04 26.88
N VAL A 35 11.63 -1.00 27.19
CA VAL A 35 11.97 -2.40 26.91
C VAL A 35 11.22 -2.87 25.66
N TRP A 36 11.92 -3.52 24.74
CA TRP A 36 11.40 -4.04 23.48
C TRP A 36 11.90 -5.45 23.24
N ASP A 37 11.08 -6.27 22.60
CA ASP A 37 11.57 -7.47 21.95
C ASP A 37 12.24 -7.07 20.63
N ALA A 38 13.40 -7.66 20.34
CA ALA A 38 14.07 -7.41 19.07
C ALA A 38 13.18 -7.85 17.91
N LEU A 39 13.00 -6.99 16.91
CA LEU A 39 12.27 -7.37 15.70
C LEU A 39 13.04 -8.49 14.99
N PRO A 40 12.37 -9.62 14.65
CA PRO A 40 13.05 -10.76 14.05
C PRO A 40 13.54 -10.47 12.62
N VAL A 41 13.01 -9.41 12.00
CA VAL A 41 13.38 -8.93 10.67
C VAL A 41 13.44 -7.40 10.67
N GLN A 42 14.43 -6.85 9.98
CA GLN A 42 14.56 -5.43 9.67
C GLN A 42 14.12 -5.15 8.23
N TYR A 43 13.86 -3.88 7.91
CA TYR A 43 13.52 -3.50 6.53
C TYR A 43 14.64 -3.83 5.53
N ALA A 44 15.91 -3.80 5.96
CA ALA A 44 17.03 -4.25 5.14
C ALA A 44 16.94 -5.73 4.78
N ASP A 45 16.49 -6.59 5.71
CA ASP A 45 16.29 -8.00 5.42
C ASP A 45 15.17 -8.20 4.40
N TYR A 46 14.09 -7.40 4.51
CA TYR A 46 13.01 -7.38 3.52
C TYR A 46 13.50 -6.98 2.12
N THR A 47 14.33 -5.94 1.99
CA THR A 47 14.81 -5.50 0.67
C THR A 47 15.77 -6.50 0.04
N LEU A 48 16.61 -7.17 0.85
CA LEU A 48 17.49 -8.23 0.36
C LEU A 48 16.67 -9.46 -0.08
N TRP A 49 15.72 -9.90 0.75
CA TRP A 49 14.79 -10.99 0.42
C TRP A 49 13.98 -10.70 -0.83
N GLN A 50 13.43 -9.48 -0.97
CA GLN A 50 12.66 -9.09 -2.15
C GLN A 50 13.53 -9.19 -3.41
N ARG A 51 14.77 -8.70 -3.36
CA ARG A 51 15.70 -8.78 -4.50
C ARG A 51 16.01 -10.22 -4.89
N GLU A 52 16.25 -11.08 -3.91
CA GLU A 52 16.51 -12.50 -4.14
C GLU A 52 15.31 -13.22 -4.74
N LEU A 53 14.12 -13.02 -4.16
CA LEU A 53 12.88 -13.62 -4.63
C LEU A 53 12.52 -13.20 -6.06
N LEU A 54 12.64 -11.91 -6.36
CA LEU A 54 12.27 -11.35 -7.66
C LEU A 54 13.23 -11.78 -8.78
N GLY A 55 14.50 -12.03 -8.45
CA GLY A 55 15.53 -12.38 -9.43
C GLY A 55 15.88 -11.23 -10.39
N SER A 56 16.52 -11.57 -11.52
CA SER A 56 16.96 -10.59 -12.53
C SER A 56 15.99 -10.50 -13.71
N GLN A 57 15.87 -9.31 -14.31
CA GLN A 57 15.18 -9.13 -15.59
C GLN A 57 15.90 -9.79 -16.77
N ASP A 58 17.20 -10.08 -16.64
CA ASP A 58 17.99 -10.76 -17.67
C ASP A 58 17.77 -12.29 -17.67
N ASP A 59 17.12 -12.82 -16.64
CA ASP A 59 16.75 -14.22 -16.53
C ASP A 59 15.27 -14.39 -16.92
N ALA A 60 15.02 -15.05 -18.06
CA ALA A 60 13.68 -15.30 -18.56
C ALA A 60 12.83 -16.19 -17.62
N ALA A 61 13.47 -16.99 -16.76
CA ALA A 61 12.79 -17.83 -15.78
C ALA A 61 12.50 -17.11 -14.45
N SER A 62 12.96 -15.87 -14.28
CA SER A 62 12.76 -15.13 -13.02
C SER A 62 11.30 -14.71 -12.80
N MET A 63 10.96 -14.51 -11.52
CA MET A 63 9.64 -13.98 -11.15
C MET A 63 9.43 -12.58 -11.74
N THR A 64 10.47 -11.73 -11.74
CA THR A 64 10.39 -10.38 -12.34
C THR A 64 10.05 -10.45 -13.82
N SER A 65 10.73 -11.30 -14.59
CA SER A 65 10.48 -11.44 -16.03
C SER A 65 9.05 -11.91 -16.31
N THR A 66 8.56 -12.87 -15.53
CA THR A 66 7.18 -13.37 -15.63
C THR A 66 6.15 -12.27 -15.33
N GLN A 67 6.33 -11.54 -14.22
CA GLN A 67 5.40 -10.47 -13.82
C GLN A 67 5.44 -9.28 -14.79
N LEU A 68 6.62 -8.91 -15.30
CA LEU A 68 6.75 -7.86 -16.30
C LEU A 68 6.06 -8.24 -17.62
N GLY A 69 6.18 -9.50 -18.05
CA GLY A 69 5.48 -10.00 -19.23
C GLY A 69 3.97 -9.84 -19.09
N TYR A 70 3.42 -10.32 -17.98
CA TYR A 70 1.99 -10.16 -17.66
C TYR A 70 1.55 -8.69 -17.66
N TRP A 71 2.26 -7.80 -16.95
CA TRP A 71 1.83 -6.40 -16.86
C TRP A 71 1.98 -5.65 -18.18
N ARG A 72 2.94 -6.00 -19.03
CA ARG A 72 3.05 -5.43 -20.38
C ARG A 72 1.84 -5.78 -21.23
N GLU A 73 1.39 -7.03 -21.18
CA GLU A 73 0.19 -7.49 -21.91
C GLU A 73 -1.07 -6.83 -21.35
N VAL A 74 -1.26 -6.83 -20.03
CA VAL A 74 -2.45 -6.26 -19.38
C VAL A 74 -2.59 -4.76 -19.62
N LEU A 75 -1.47 -4.04 -19.68
CA LEU A 75 -1.46 -2.59 -19.88
C LEU A 75 -1.31 -2.19 -21.35
N GLU A 76 -1.24 -3.15 -22.27
CA GLU A 76 -1.12 -2.87 -23.71
C GLU A 76 -2.31 -2.02 -24.19
N GLY A 77 -2.01 -0.94 -24.92
CA GLY A 77 -3.02 -0.01 -25.42
C GLY A 77 -3.66 0.89 -24.37
N SER A 78 -3.17 0.90 -23.12
CA SER A 78 -3.62 1.86 -22.10
C SER A 78 -3.34 3.30 -22.58
N PRO A 79 -4.29 4.24 -22.40
CA PRO A 79 -4.06 5.62 -22.76
C PRO A 79 -2.96 6.24 -21.89
N GLU A 80 -2.13 7.10 -22.49
CA GLU A 80 -1.10 7.84 -21.74
C GLU A 80 -1.71 8.80 -20.70
N GLU A 81 -2.90 9.34 -21.01
CA GLU A 81 -3.63 10.25 -20.13
C GLU A 81 -5.15 10.00 -20.20
N LEU A 82 -5.82 10.10 -19.05
CA LEU A 82 -7.28 10.04 -18.99
C LEU A 82 -7.87 11.40 -19.40
N ALA A 83 -8.84 11.40 -20.31
CA ALA A 83 -9.58 12.59 -20.71
C ALA A 83 -10.61 13.01 -19.65
N LEU A 84 -10.12 13.48 -18.49
CA LEU A 84 -10.95 14.02 -17.43
C LEU A 84 -11.40 15.46 -17.77
N PRO A 85 -12.60 15.89 -17.32
CA PRO A 85 -13.08 17.25 -17.51
C PRO A 85 -12.33 18.20 -16.56
N SER A 86 -11.07 18.47 -16.87
CA SER A 86 -10.19 19.34 -16.07
C SER A 86 -10.46 20.81 -16.37
N ASP A 87 -10.40 21.65 -15.34
CA ASP A 87 -10.59 23.11 -15.49
C ASP A 87 -9.40 23.80 -16.17
N ARG A 88 -8.24 23.13 -16.20
CA ARG A 88 -6.97 23.69 -16.69
C ARG A 88 -6.13 22.60 -17.37
N PRO A 89 -5.31 22.96 -18.38
CA PRO A 89 -4.39 22.02 -19.00
C PRO A 89 -3.34 21.52 -18.01
N ARG A 90 -2.87 20.28 -18.20
CA ARG A 90 -1.84 19.67 -17.37
C ARG A 90 -0.49 20.39 -17.54
N PRO A 91 0.15 20.86 -16.48
CA PRO A 91 1.47 21.48 -16.58
C PRO A 91 2.56 20.42 -16.84
N ALA A 92 3.64 20.83 -17.52
CA ALA A 92 4.78 19.94 -17.79
C ALA A 92 5.51 19.49 -16.51
N VAL A 93 5.41 20.28 -15.43
CA VAL A 93 5.98 19.97 -14.12
C VAL A 93 4.86 19.97 -13.09
N GLY A 94 4.70 18.86 -12.36
CA GLY A 94 3.71 18.74 -11.29
C GLY A 94 4.11 19.58 -10.07
N SER A 95 3.17 20.38 -9.55
CA SER A 95 3.40 21.22 -8.37
C SER A 95 3.31 20.45 -7.04
N SER A 96 2.77 19.24 -7.05
CA SER A 96 2.37 18.45 -5.86
C SER A 96 1.40 19.18 -4.92
N GLN A 97 0.80 20.30 -5.35
CA GLN A 97 -0.25 20.98 -4.60
C GLN A 97 -1.58 20.28 -4.86
N GLY A 98 -2.25 19.89 -3.79
CA GLY A 98 -3.57 19.27 -3.82
C GLY A 98 -4.50 19.87 -2.78
N ALA A 99 -5.78 19.60 -2.92
CA ALA A 99 -6.82 19.94 -1.95
C ALA A 99 -7.70 18.71 -1.69
N THR A 100 -8.37 18.68 -0.54
CA THR A 100 -9.30 17.60 -0.18
C THR A 100 -10.71 18.15 -0.12
N VAL A 101 -11.67 17.44 -0.70
CA VAL A 101 -13.10 17.70 -0.55
C VAL A 101 -13.68 16.55 0.26
N GLY A 102 -14.23 16.86 1.44
CA GLY A 102 -14.88 15.86 2.27
C GLY A 102 -16.18 15.37 1.62
N LEU A 103 -16.34 14.05 1.57
CA LEU A 103 -17.57 13.40 1.13
C LEU A 103 -18.01 12.41 2.21
N SER A 104 -19.30 12.40 2.51
CA SER A 104 -19.91 11.42 3.40
C SER A 104 -20.95 10.62 2.64
N LEU A 105 -21.00 9.31 2.90
CA LEU A 105 -22.01 8.41 2.35
C LEU A 105 -22.93 7.97 3.47
N ASP A 106 -24.24 8.15 3.29
CA ASP A 106 -25.23 7.71 4.28
C ASP A 106 -25.18 6.20 4.47
N ALA A 107 -25.42 5.74 5.71
CA ALA A 107 -25.38 4.32 6.06
C ALA A 107 -26.33 3.48 5.19
N GLU A 108 -27.52 4.01 4.88
CA GLU A 108 -28.49 3.32 4.01
C GLU A 108 -27.92 3.08 2.59
N VAL A 109 -27.21 4.08 2.03
CA VAL A 109 -26.59 3.99 0.71
C VAL A 109 -25.43 2.99 0.72
N HIS A 110 -24.66 2.96 1.81
CA HIS A 110 -23.59 2.00 2.02
C HIS A 110 -24.13 0.56 2.09
N ASP A 111 -25.14 0.32 2.92
CA ASP A 111 -25.69 -1.01 3.18
C ASP A 111 -26.37 -1.59 1.94
N ARG A 112 -27.08 -0.75 1.17
CA ARG A 112 -27.70 -1.16 -0.10
C ARG A 112 -26.67 -1.61 -1.14
N ARG A 113 -25.45 -1.07 -1.13
CA ARG A 113 -24.36 -1.53 -2.03
C ARG A 113 -23.68 -2.81 -1.51
N ALA A 114 -23.48 -2.93 -0.20
CA ALA A 114 -22.89 -4.11 0.40
C ALA A 114 -23.74 -5.39 0.18
N GLY A 115 -25.08 -5.23 0.11
CA GLY A 115 -26.01 -6.34 -0.18
C GLY A 115 -25.99 -6.87 -1.62
N GLY A 116 -25.29 -6.21 -2.56
CA GLY A 116 -25.25 -6.58 -3.99
C GLY A 116 -24.14 -7.56 -4.39
N ALA A 117 -23.18 -7.85 -3.50
CA ALA A 117 -22.04 -8.73 -3.79
C ALA A 117 -22.27 -10.15 -3.22
N VAL A 118 -23.29 -10.86 -3.71
CA VAL A 118 -23.34 -12.32 -3.61
C VAL A 118 -23.14 -12.89 -5.02
N VAL A 119 -21.88 -13.06 -5.41
CA VAL A 119 -21.55 -14.05 -6.44
C VAL A 119 -21.89 -15.40 -5.84
N ARG A 120 -23.09 -15.92 -6.17
CA ARG A 120 -23.42 -17.32 -5.92
C ARG A 120 -22.51 -18.19 -6.79
N GLY A 121 -21.36 -18.56 -6.23
CA GLY A 121 -20.52 -19.62 -6.76
C GLY A 121 -21.34 -20.91 -6.80
N ARG A 122 -21.77 -21.30 -8.00
CA ARG A 122 -22.29 -22.65 -8.25
C ARG A 122 -21.14 -23.65 -8.06
N GLY A 123 -21.24 -24.44 -7.00
CA GLY A 123 -20.97 -25.88 -7.05
C GLY A 123 -19.51 -26.34 -7.15
N GLY A 124 -18.96 -26.75 -6.00
CA GLY A 124 -18.30 -28.05 -5.86
C GLY A 124 -16.82 -28.14 -6.24
N ARG A 125 -15.96 -28.27 -5.22
CA ARG A 125 -15.41 -29.57 -4.77
C ARG A 125 -14.54 -29.36 -3.52
N ARG A 126 -14.82 -30.19 -2.50
CA ARG A 126 -13.98 -30.43 -1.33
C ARG A 126 -12.65 -31.03 -1.79
N TRP A 127 -11.54 -30.53 -1.27
CA TRP A 127 -10.31 -31.28 -1.21
C TRP A 127 -10.09 -31.71 0.24
N ALA A 128 -9.95 -33.02 0.39
CA ALA A 128 -9.44 -33.68 1.59
C ALA A 128 -7.95 -33.37 1.77
#